data_AF-A0A966MEB3-F1
#
_entry.id   AF-A0A966MEB3-F1
#
_cell.length_a   1.000
_cell.length_b   1.000
_cell.length_c   1.000
_cell.angle_alpha   90.00
_cell.angle_beta   90.00
_cell.angle_gamma   90.00
#
_symmetry.space_group_name_H-M   'P 1'
#
loop_
_entity.id
_entity.type
_entity.pdbx_description
1 polymer ?
#
loop_
_entity_poly.entity_id
_entity_poly.type
_entity_poly.pdbx_seq_one_letter_code
_entity_poly.pdbx_strand_id
1 'polypeptide(L)'
;MRSLIYTFFIIFSFNAYAEFNTKCSVLITKRLQSSEDAYKDALVKINSCSKYDILSVTSFLEEPISKVYITDLIQTYCMFDHQIITLIDTNTSNMSCVHRGQARIERKFNTVQ
;
A
#
# COMPACT_ATOMS: atom_id res chain seq x y z
N MET A 1 -16.05 12.46 -46.13
CA MET A 1 -16.59 12.12 -44.80
C MET A 1 -16.23 10.70 -44.34
N ARG A 2 -16.30 9.68 -45.21
CA ARG A 2 -15.98 8.28 -44.86
C ARG A 2 -14.53 8.04 -44.37
N SER A 3 -13.56 8.77 -44.92
CA SER A 3 -12.13 8.65 -44.54
C SER A 3 -11.79 9.23 -43.16
N LEU A 4 -12.49 10.28 -42.71
CA LEU A 4 -12.27 10.92 -41.40
C LEU A 4 -12.75 10.03 -40.23
N ILE A 5 -13.75 9.19 -40.49
CA ILE A 5 -14.29 8.25 -39.49
C ILE A 5 -13.26 7.16 -39.18
N TYR A 6 -12.52 6.68 -40.18
CA TYR A 6 -11.49 5.65 -39.98
C TYR A 6 -10.29 6.17 -39.17
N THR A 7 -9.90 7.43 -39.34
CA THR A 7 -8.82 8.04 -38.54
C THR A 7 -9.19 8.19 -37.07
N PHE A 8 -10.47 8.47 -36.77
CA PHE A 8 -10.97 8.56 -35.39
C PHE A 8 -10.93 7.21 -34.66
N PHE A 9 -11.25 6.11 -35.35
CA PHE A 9 -11.18 4.76 -34.79
C PHE A 9 -9.75 4.29 -34.48
N ILE A 10 -8.75 4.71 -35.26
CA ILE A 10 -7.34 4.35 -35.04
C ILE A 10 -6.75 5.09 -33.81
N ILE A 11 -7.20 6.31 -33.53
CA ILE A 11 -6.73 7.10 -32.38
C ILE A 11 -7.37 6.60 -31.07
N PHE A 12 -8.59 6.05 -31.14
CA PHE A 12 -9.29 5.53 -29.95
C PHE A 12 -8.81 4.15 -29.50
N SER A 13 -8.07 3.41 -30.33
CA SER A 13 -7.50 2.10 -29.97
C SER A 13 -6.27 2.16 -29.04
N PHE A 14 -5.77 3.34 -28.70
CA PHE A 14 -4.47 3.47 -28.01
C PHE A 14 -4.49 3.59 -26.47
N ASN A 15 -5.63 3.57 -25.77
CA ASN A 15 -5.60 3.87 -24.32
C ASN A 15 -6.51 3.00 -23.45
N ALA A 16 -6.28 1.70 -23.42
CA ALA A 16 -6.86 0.85 -22.37
C ALA A 16 -5.96 -0.34 -22.00
N TYR A 17 -4.69 -0.07 -21.67
CA TYR A 17 -3.91 -1.00 -20.84
C TYR A 17 -4.25 -0.71 -19.38
N ALA A 18 -5.26 -1.37 -18.84
CA ALA A 18 -5.48 -1.41 -17.41
C ALA A 18 -4.50 -2.43 -16.82
N GLU A 19 -3.40 -1.94 -16.26
CA GLU A 19 -2.39 -2.77 -15.62
C GLU A 19 -2.88 -3.19 -14.23
N PHE A 20 -3.73 -4.22 -14.17
CA PHE A 20 -4.24 -4.79 -12.92
C PHE A 20 -3.19 -5.56 -12.09
N ASN A 21 -1.93 -5.57 -12.54
CA ASN A 21 -0.82 -6.34 -11.96
C ASN A 21 0.03 -5.58 -10.93
N THR A 22 -0.30 -4.32 -10.62
CA THR A 22 0.41 -3.50 -9.64
C THR A 22 -0.06 -3.80 -8.22
N LYS A 23 0.16 -5.04 -7.74
CA LYS A 23 -0.11 -5.42 -6.34
C LYS A 23 1.19 -5.74 -5.60
N CYS A 24 1.38 -5.09 -4.45
CA CYS A 24 2.49 -5.29 -3.54
C CYS A 24 1.98 -5.98 -2.27
N SER A 25 2.20 -7.29 -2.16
CA SER A 25 1.79 -8.08 -1.00
C SER A 25 2.90 -8.16 0.04
N VAL A 26 2.56 -7.90 1.30
CA VAL A 26 3.49 -7.86 2.43
C VAL A 26 2.91 -8.68 3.57
N LEU A 27 3.75 -9.51 4.19
CA LEU A 27 3.35 -10.39 5.28
C LEU A 27 4.10 -10.02 6.56
N ILE A 28 3.37 -9.79 7.64
CA ILE A 28 3.93 -9.56 8.98
C ILE A 28 3.57 -10.75 9.85
N THR A 29 4.56 -11.53 10.26
CA THR A 29 4.35 -12.72 11.09
C THR A 29 5.43 -12.84 12.15
N LYS A 30 5.07 -13.43 13.29
CA LYS A 30 5.97 -13.67 14.44
C LYS A 30 7.04 -14.74 14.18
N ARG A 31 7.02 -15.39 13.01
CA ARG A 31 7.52 -16.77 12.89
C ARG A 31 9.03 -16.99 12.75
N LEU A 32 9.90 -15.98 12.76
CA LEU A 32 11.35 -16.24 12.61
C LEU A 32 12.29 -15.45 13.52
N GLN A 33 11.99 -14.21 13.93
CA GLN A 33 12.73 -13.46 14.96
C GLN A 33 11.74 -12.52 15.68
N SER A 34 12.20 -11.69 16.61
CA SER A 34 11.35 -10.82 17.44
C SER A 34 10.32 -10.02 16.60
N SER A 35 9.22 -9.56 17.22
CA SER A 35 8.18 -8.80 16.49
C SER A 35 8.70 -7.53 15.81
N GLU A 36 9.78 -6.95 16.32
CA GLU A 36 10.44 -5.78 15.74
C GLU A 36 11.09 -6.09 14.39
N ASP A 37 11.66 -7.29 14.24
CA ASP A 37 12.33 -7.71 13.00
C ASP A 37 11.32 -7.94 11.87
N ALA A 38 10.18 -8.55 12.18
CA ALA A 38 9.12 -8.78 11.22
C ALA A 38 8.52 -7.47 10.66
N TYR A 39 8.46 -6.42 11.47
CA TYR A 39 8.00 -5.11 11.01
C TYR A 39 9.03 -4.44 10.10
N LYS A 40 10.32 -4.49 10.45
CA LYS A 40 11.41 -3.95 9.61
C LYS A 40 11.45 -4.62 8.24
N ASP A 41 11.30 -5.94 8.19
CA ASP A 41 11.25 -6.70 6.93
C ASP A 41 10.07 -6.26 6.05
N ALA A 42 8.91 -6.02 6.67
CA ALA A 42 7.75 -5.49 5.98
C ALA A 42 8.01 -4.10 5.40
N LEU A 43 8.66 -3.20 6.14
CA LEU A 43 9.05 -1.87 5.65
C LEU A 43 10.01 -1.95 4.46
N VAL A 44 11.01 -2.82 4.52
CA VAL A 44 11.94 -3.05 3.39
C VAL A 44 11.15 -3.50 2.15
N LYS A 45 10.20 -4.41 2.31
CA LYS A 45 9.36 -4.86 1.20
C LYS A 45 8.47 -3.75 0.65
N ILE A 46 7.82 -2.97 1.51
CA ILE A 46 6.98 -1.84 1.11
C ILE A 46 7.79 -0.79 0.36
N ASN A 47 9.00 -0.47 0.82
CA ASN A 47 9.88 0.49 0.16
C ASN A 47 10.37 0.03 -1.23
N SER A 48 10.29 -1.27 -1.53
CA SER A 48 10.58 -1.81 -2.86
C SER A 48 9.41 -1.70 -3.84
N CYS A 49 8.23 -1.27 -3.38
CA CYS A 49 7.02 -1.21 -4.18
C CYS A 49 6.88 0.13 -4.92
N SER A 50 6.22 0.11 -6.06
CA SER A 50 6.10 1.27 -6.94
C SER A 50 4.96 2.18 -6.48
N LYS A 51 5.09 3.48 -6.76
CA LYS A 51 4.01 4.43 -6.52
C LYS A 51 2.75 3.99 -7.28
N TYR A 52 1.61 4.10 -6.62
CA TYR A 52 0.28 3.66 -7.08
C TYR A 52 0.04 2.14 -7.10
N ASP A 53 1.01 1.33 -6.65
CA ASP A 53 0.74 -0.09 -6.40
C ASP A 53 -0.29 -0.25 -5.28
N ILE A 54 -1.11 -1.29 -5.36
CA ILE A 54 -1.99 -1.68 -4.26
C ILE A 54 -1.15 -2.40 -3.21
N LEU A 55 -0.93 -1.76 -2.06
CA LEU A 55 -0.40 -2.43 -0.89
C LEU A 55 -1.45 -3.39 -0.35
N SER A 56 -1.04 -4.62 -0.07
CA SER A 56 -1.85 -5.64 0.59
C SER A 56 -1.03 -6.21 1.74
N VAL A 57 -1.28 -5.74 2.95
CA VAL A 57 -0.54 -6.12 4.16
C VAL A 57 -1.39 -7.09 4.96
N THR A 58 -0.88 -8.29 5.21
CA THR A 58 -1.49 -9.28 6.09
C THR A 58 -0.61 -9.48 7.31
N SER A 59 -1.20 -9.33 8.50
CA SER A 59 -0.54 -9.46 9.80
C SER A 59 -1.14 -10.62 10.59
N PHE A 60 -0.27 -11.51 11.07
CA PHE A 60 -0.60 -12.61 11.99
C PHE A 60 -0.13 -12.31 13.42
N LEU A 61 -0.02 -11.03 13.77
CA LEU A 61 0.31 -10.60 15.13
C LEU A 61 -0.96 -10.46 15.97
N GLU A 62 -0.77 -10.28 17.26
CA GLU A 62 -1.85 -9.99 18.20
C GLU A 62 -2.52 -8.65 17.83
N GLU A 63 -3.86 -8.59 17.96
CA GLU A 63 -4.69 -7.42 17.64
C GLU A 63 -4.08 -6.05 18.06
N PRO A 64 -3.63 -5.84 19.32
CA PRO A 64 -3.08 -4.55 19.72
C PRO A 64 -1.82 -4.17 18.94
N ILE A 65 -0.98 -5.14 18.60
CA ILE A 65 0.26 -4.92 17.83
C ILE A 65 -0.08 -4.63 16.38
N SER A 66 -0.97 -5.44 15.78
CA SER A 66 -1.44 -5.23 14.41
C SER A 66 -2.09 -3.86 14.23
N LYS A 67 -2.86 -3.38 15.22
CA LYS A 67 -3.47 -2.06 15.19
C LYS A 67 -2.44 -0.94 15.14
N VAL A 68 -1.38 -1.02 15.95
CA VAL A 68 -0.30 -0.02 15.94
C VAL A 68 0.41 -0.03 14.59
N TYR A 69 0.85 -1.19 14.11
CA TYR A 69 1.60 -1.30 12.85
C TYR A 69 0.75 -0.91 11.63
N ILE A 70 -0.49 -1.39 11.52
CA ILE A 70 -1.37 -1.02 10.40
C ILE A 70 -1.63 0.49 10.40
N THR A 71 -1.82 1.10 11.57
CA THR A 71 -2.02 2.55 11.67
C THR A 71 -0.80 3.33 11.19
N ASP A 72 0.40 2.92 11.61
CA ASP A 72 1.65 3.54 11.15
C ASP A 72 1.81 3.39 9.62
N LEU A 73 1.62 2.18 9.08
CA LEU A 73 1.68 1.94 7.64
C LEU A 73 0.69 2.81 6.85
N ILE A 74 -0.52 2.99 7.37
CA ILE A 74 -1.53 3.86 6.76
C ILE A 74 -1.05 5.32 6.73
N GLN A 75 -0.51 5.81 7.84
CA GLN A 75 -0.04 7.19 7.95
C GLN A 75 1.17 7.48 7.07
N THR A 76 2.04 6.48 6.91
CA THR A 76 3.34 6.61 6.29
C THR A 76 3.31 6.31 4.79
N TYR A 77 2.58 5.27 4.36
CA TYR A 77 2.67 4.74 2.99
C TYR A 77 1.40 4.81 2.16
N CYS A 78 0.23 5.01 2.77
CA CYS A 78 -1.04 5.01 2.04
C CYS A 78 -1.42 6.41 1.52
N MET A 79 -2.06 6.43 0.35
CA MET A 79 -2.71 7.60 -0.22
C MET A 79 -4.12 7.76 0.37
N PHE A 80 -4.31 8.80 1.20
CA PHE A 80 -5.57 9.05 1.93
C PHE A 80 -6.75 9.50 1.05
N ASP A 81 -6.47 9.99 -0.15
CA ASP A 81 -7.46 10.33 -1.18
C ASP A 81 -8.02 9.08 -1.88
N HIS A 82 -7.44 7.91 -1.62
CA HIS A 82 -7.89 6.62 -2.13
C HIS A 82 -8.52 5.78 -1.02
N GLN A 83 -9.32 4.79 -1.41
CA GLN A 83 -9.96 3.89 -0.46
C GLN A 83 -8.92 3.07 0.32
N ILE A 84 -9.08 3.03 1.64
CA ILE A 84 -8.29 2.20 2.54
C ILE A 84 -9.23 1.15 3.12
N ILE A 85 -8.87 -0.12 2.97
CA ILE A 85 -9.61 -1.26 3.54
C ILE A 85 -8.78 -1.79 4.70
N THR A 86 -9.34 -1.82 5.90
CA THR A 86 -8.72 -2.41 7.08
C THR A 86 -9.69 -3.40 7.73
N LEU A 87 -9.18 -4.57 8.08
CA LEU A 87 -9.87 -5.56 8.89
C LEU A 87 -8.90 -5.99 9.98
N ILE A 88 -9.22 -5.66 11.23
CA ILE A 88 -8.40 -6.07 12.37
C ILE A 88 -9.21 -7.08 13.16
N ASP A 89 -8.63 -8.26 13.35
CA ASP A 89 -9.21 -9.35 14.13
C ASP A 89 -8.11 -9.96 15.02
N THR A 90 -8.55 -10.71 16.03
CA THR A 90 -7.76 -11.44 17.02
C THR A 90 -6.70 -12.37 16.42
N ASN A 91 -7.00 -12.99 15.28
CA ASN A 91 -6.14 -14.01 14.65
C ASN A 91 -5.39 -13.49 13.41
N THR A 92 -6.02 -12.62 12.64
CA THR A 92 -5.47 -12.11 11.37
C THR A 92 -5.96 -10.71 11.12
N SER A 93 -5.03 -9.79 10.82
CA SER A 93 -5.36 -8.43 10.42
C SER A 93 -4.92 -8.18 8.99
N ASN A 94 -5.75 -7.51 8.20
CA ASN A 94 -5.48 -7.18 6.81
C ASN A 94 -5.63 -5.68 6.59
N MET A 95 -4.76 -5.11 5.76
CA MET A 95 -4.86 -3.75 5.27
C MET A 95 -4.59 -3.73 3.78
N SER A 96 -5.41 -2.97 3.04
CA SER A 96 -5.13 -2.66 1.64
C SER A 96 -5.33 -1.18 1.36
N CYS A 97 -4.40 -0.59 0.61
CA CYS A 97 -4.43 0.81 0.23
C CYS A 97 -3.59 1.06 -1.03
N VAL A 98 -3.74 2.24 -1.63
CA VAL A 98 -2.87 2.67 -2.73
C VAL A 98 -1.55 3.23 -2.18
N HIS A 99 -0.42 2.72 -2.69
CA HIS A 99 0.92 3.09 -2.27
C HIS A 99 1.27 4.51 -2.73
N ARG A 100 1.77 5.32 -1.81
CA ARG A 100 2.21 6.69 -2.09
C ARG A 100 3.57 6.78 -2.79
N GLY A 101 4.38 5.73 -2.72
CA GLY A 101 5.75 5.69 -3.25
C GLY A 101 6.79 5.93 -2.16
N GLN A 102 6.89 7.17 -1.68
CA GLN A 102 7.84 7.51 -0.62
C GLN A 102 7.13 7.64 0.73
N ALA A 103 7.79 7.17 1.78
CA ALA A 103 7.33 7.33 3.15
C ALA A 103 7.05 8.80 3.46
N ARG A 104 5.94 9.07 4.14
CA ARG A 104 5.61 10.42 4.59
C ARG A 104 6.65 10.86 5.61
N ILE A 105 7.20 12.07 5.44
CA ILE A 105 8.05 12.69 6.46
C ILE A 105 7.19 12.84 7.71
N GLU A 106 7.56 12.14 8.79
CA GLU A 106 6.95 12.34 10.09
C GLU A 106 7.10 13.81 10.48
N ARG A 107 6.00 14.44 10.88
CA ARG A 107 6.06 15.79 11.44
C ARG A 107 6.83 15.68 12.75
N LYS A 108 8.11 16.08 12.75
CA LYS A 108 8.84 16.32 13.98
C LYS A 108 8.07 17.39 14.75
N PHE A 109 7.46 17.02 15.87
CA PHE A 109 6.97 18.00 16.82
C PHE A 109 8.21 18.69 17.36
N ASN A 110 8.42 19.96 16.97
CA ASN A 110 9.43 20.77 17.63
C ASN A 110 9.02 20.85 19.10
N THR A 111 9.72 20.12 19.96
CA THR A 111 9.67 20.33 21.39
C THR A 111 10.12 21.76 21.63
N VAL A 112 9.15 22.64 21.92
CA VAL A 112 9.46 23.95 22.49
C VAL A 112 10.08 23.64 23.85
N GLN A 113 11.40 23.78 23.93
CA GLN A 113 12.14 23.79 25.20
C GLN A 113 11.80 25.07 25.97
#